data_AF-A0AAW8R5V5-F1
#
_entry.id   AF-A0AAW8R5V5-F1
#
_cell.length_a   1.000
_cell.length_b   1.000
_cell.length_c   1.000
_cell.angle_alpha   90.00
_cell.angle_beta   90.00
_cell.angle_gamma   90.00
#
_symmetry.space_group_name_H-M   'P 1'
#
loop_
_entity.id
_entity.type
_entity.pdbx_description
1 polymer ?
#
loop_
_entity_poly.entity_id
_entity_poly.type
_entity_poly.pdbx_seq_one_letter_code
_entity_poly.pdbx_strand_id
1 'polypeptide(L)'
;MRRLATFIFVCFASFASVAAQDVATRSLFGDEVQPGNRLHENVIELVNSGNTSVQAIAMAIASSMTEEDTTLNPDAKSAIAFNVPLSNDFYREMIVVNSLIDVTKVLIEEYPAKVIEVITLGVVLYPDFAQEVLDGAALTGAITPENALVAALQAGADPSLVSTATAAGVISTGPISPVGIGIGAGGAGGGDTTVSSN
;
A
#
# COMPACT_ATOMS: atom_id res chain seq x y z
N MET A 1 -42.93 16.89 56.87
CA MET A 1 -43.24 15.48 56.57
C MET A 1 -43.42 15.33 55.06
N ARG A 2 -42.65 14.44 54.41
CA ARG A 2 -42.94 13.61 53.20
C ARG A 2 -43.69 14.31 52.03
N ARG A 3 -43.21 14.37 50.79
CA ARG A 3 -42.71 13.25 49.96
C ARG A 3 -41.79 13.71 48.83
N LEU A 4 -40.79 12.86 48.61
CA LEU A 4 -39.77 12.80 47.56
C LEU A 4 -40.43 12.48 46.19
N ALA A 5 -40.03 13.17 45.12
CA ALA A 5 -40.32 12.75 43.75
C ALA A 5 -39.00 12.72 42.95
N THR A 6 -38.45 11.52 42.86
CA THR A 6 -37.30 11.14 42.06
C THR A 6 -37.65 11.21 40.58
N PHE A 7 -36.94 12.01 39.78
CA PHE A 7 -36.95 11.91 38.32
C PHE A 7 -35.60 11.36 37.86
N ILE A 8 -35.63 10.10 37.42
CA ILE A 8 -34.56 9.42 36.69
C ILE A 8 -34.69 9.87 35.24
N PHE A 9 -33.67 10.52 34.67
CA PHE A 9 -33.54 10.69 33.23
C PHE A 9 -32.19 10.15 32.77
N VAL A 10 -32.28 8.88 32.36
CA VAL A 10 -31.46 8.08 31.46
C VAL A 10 -30.27 8.81 30.80
N CYS A 11 -29.06 8.33 31.12
CA CYS A 11 -27.85 8.54 30.33
C CYS A 11 -28.04 7.97 28.92
N PHE A 12 -28.04 8.83 27.90
CA PHE A 12 -27.76 8.41 26.53
C PHE A 12 -26.24 8.22 26.40
N ALA A 13 -25.79 6.97 26.45
CA ALA A 13 -24.46 6.60 25.98
C ALA A 13 -24.47 6.68 24.45
N SER A 14 -23.83 7.70 23.90
CA SER A 14 -23.52 7.77 22.48
C SER A 14 -22.52 6.66 22.17
N PHE A 15 -22.98 5.59 21.52
CA PHE A 15 -22.10 4.62 20.88
C PHE A 15 -21.46 5.30 19.66
N ALA A 16 -20.36 6.01 19.87
CA ALA A 16 -19.48 6.40 18.78
C ALA A 16 -18.75 5.14 18.30
N SER A 17 -19.30 4.55 17.24
CA SER A 17 -18.65 3.78 16.18
C SER A 17 -17.27 3.19 16.51
N VAL A 18 -17.26 1.90 16.87
CA VAL A 18 -16.09 1.00 16.84
C VAL A 18 -15.41 0.91 15.46
N ALA A 19 -15.97 1.54 14.42
CA ALA A 19 -15.36 1.64 13.08
C ALA A 19 -14.36 2.81 12.92
N ALA A 20 -14.28 3.76 13.86
CA ALA A 20 -13.36 4.90 13.77
C ALA A 20 -11.98 4.66 14.39
N GLN A 21 -11.80 3.53 15.10
CA GLN A 21 -10.60 3.30 15.90
C GLN A 21 -9.51 2.49 15.19
N ASP A 22 -9.81 1.81 14.09
CA ASP A 22 -8.88 0.85 13.47
C ASP A 22 -7.82 1.52 12.57
N VAL A 23 -8.10 2.72 12.06
CA VAL A 23 -7.16 3.50 11.23
C VAL A 23 -6.10 4.21 12.09
N ALA A 24 -6.44 4.58 13.33
CA ALA A 24 -5.57 5.38 14.19
C ALA A 24 -4.40 4.61 14.85
N THR A 25 -4.40 3.27 14.81
CA THR A 25 -3.36 2.43 15.44
C THR A 25 -2.48 1.67 14.45
N ARG A 26 -2.76 1.78 13.15
CA ARG A 26 -2.00 1.09 12.10
C ARG A 26 -0.89 2.03 11.63
N SER A 27 0.37 1.62 11.83
CA SER A 27 1.52 2.32 11.27
C SER A 27 1.37 2.34 9.74
N LEU A 28 1.49 3.53 9.15
CA LEU A 28 1.43 3.71 7.70
C LEU A 28 2.62 3.01 7.04
N PHE A 29 2.40 2.46 5.86
CA PHE A 29 3.44 1.77 5.11
C PHE A 29 4.57 2.73 4.72
N GLY A 30 5.80 2.23 4.79
CA GLY A 30 7.03 2.93 4.40
C GLY A 30 7.57 3.87 5.49
N ASP A 31 8.77 4.39 5.24
CA ASP A 31 9.43 5.30 6.18
C ASP A 31 8.82 6.72 6.11
N GLU A 32 8.80 7.42 7.24
CA GLU A 32 8.29 8.80 7.39
C GLU A 32 8.99 9.82 6.47
N VAL A 33 10.18 9.48 5.95
CA VAL A 33 10.94 10.32 5.01
C VAL A 33 10.51 10.14 3.55
N GLN A 34 9.73 9.11 3.22
CA GLN A 34 9.25 8.88 1.87
C GLN A 34 8.18 9.92 1.50
N PRO A 35 8.22 10.53 0.29
CA PRO A 35 7.16 11.44 -0.17
C PRO A 35 5.76 10.82 -0.08
N GLY A 36 5.67 9.53 -0.40
CA GLY A 36 4.45 8.74 -0.39
C GLY A 36 3.82 8.65 1.00
N ASN A 37 4.65 8.36 2.01
CA ASN A 37 4.23 8.25 3.41
C ASN A 37 3.78 9.60 3.96
N ARG A 38 4.56 10.67 3.79
CA ARG A 38 4.18 12.02 4.25
C ARG A 38 2.84 12.50 3.66
N LEU A 39 2.62 12.24 2.37
CA LEU A 39 1.34 12.57 1.75
C LEU A 39 0.21 11.68 2.31
N HIS A 40 0.46 10.40 2.59
CA HIS A 40 -0.50 9.52 3.25
C HIS A 40 -0.85 10.03 4.66
N GLU A 41 0.11 10.51 5.43
CA GLU A 41 -0.12 11.13 6.76
C GLU A 41 -1.10 12.31 6.66
N ASN A 42 -0.85 13.25 5.73
CA ASN A 42 -1.75 14.38 5.48
C ASN A 42 -3.18 13.92 5.13
N VAL A 43 -3.31 12.83 4.36
CA VAL A 43 -4.61 12.23 4.05
C VAL A 43 -5.29 11.70 5.31
N ILE A 44 -4.58 10.98 6.17
CA ILE A 44 -5.13 10.44 7.42
C ILE A 44 -5.53 11.56 8.39
N GLU A 45 -4.76 12.64 8.47
CA GLU A 45 -5.12 13.83 9.27
C GLU A 45 -6.45 14.45 8.81
N LEU A 46 -6.64 14.57 7.49
CA LEU A 46 -7.88 15.10 6.92
C LEU A 46 -9.07 14.15 7.15
N VAL A 47 -8.86 12.83 7.05
CA VAL A 47 -9.88 11.83 7.40
C VAL A 47 -10.26 11.94 8.88
N ASN A 48 -9.28 12.03 9.77
CA ASN A 48 -9.49 12.20 11.22
C ASN A 48 -10.18 13.53 11.57
N SER A 49 -10.03 14.54 10.70
CA SER A 49 -10.74 15.82 10.80
C SER A 49 -12.20 15.76 10.30
N GLY A 50 -12.68 14.58 9.88
CA GLY A 50 -14.07 14.34 9.47
C GLY A 50 -14.33 14.37 7.98
N ASN A 51 -13.29 14.47 7.12
CA ASN A 51 -13.46 14.38 5.68
C ASN A 51 -13.63 12.92 5.23
N THR A 52 -14.36 12.71 4.13
CA THR A 52 -14.36 11.38 3.48
C THR A 52 -12.98 11.08 2.89
N SER A 53 -12.61 9.80 2.75
CA SER A 53 -11.31 9.42 2.17
C SER A 53 -11.07 10.04 0.79
N VAL A 54 -12.09 10.07 -0.07
CA VAL A 54 -11.99 10.68 -1.41
C VAL A 54 -11.69 12.18 -1.33
N GLN A 55 -12.37 12.92 -0.43
CA GLN A 55 -12.11 14.35 -0.24
C GLN A 55 -10.74 14.58 0.37
N ALA A 56 -10.36 13.79 1.38
CA ALA A 56 -9.07 13.89 2.05
C ALA A 56 -7.91 13.67 1.08
N ILE A 57 -7.98 12.65 0.22
CA ILE A 57 -6.97 12.38 -0.81
C ILE A 57 -6.85 13.57 -1.77
N ALA A 58 -7.98 14.03 -2.32
CA ALA A 58 -7.97 15.13 -3.28
C ALA A 58 -7.43 16.43 -2.66
N MET A 59 -7.80 16.72 -1.41
CA MET A 59 -7.32 17.89 -0.67
C MET A 59 -5.83 17.80 -0.35
N ALA A 60 -5.35 16.65 0.14
CA ALA A 60 -3.93 16.45 0.45
C ALA A 60 -3.06 16.58 -0.79
N ILE A 61 -3.47 15.95 -1.91
CA ILE A 61 -2.78 16.11 -3.19
C ILE A 61 -2.78 17.59 -3.59
N ALA A 62 -3.93 18.26 -3.57
CA ALA A 62 -4.00 19.66 -3.98
C ALA A 62 -3.12 20.59 -3.12
N SER A 63 -3.09 20.39 -1.79
CA SER A 63 -2.23 21.17 -0.90
C SER A 63 -0.76 20.88 -1.12
N SER A 64 -0.39 19.61 -1.35
CA SER A 64 1.01 19.23 -1.53
C SER A 64 1.60 19.59 -2.89
N MET A 65 0.77 20.05 -3.82
CA MET A 65 1.19 20.49 -5.15
C MET A 65 1.54 21.98 -5.24
N THR A 66 1.36 22.76 -4.17
CA THR A 66 1.77 24.19 -4.16
C THR A 66 3.29 24.32 -4.12
N GLU A 67 3.83 25.48 -4.52
CA GLU A 67 5.29 25.69 -4.56
C GLU A 67 5.92 25.67 -3.17
N GLU A 68 5.20 26.16 -2.16
CA GLU A 68 5.67 26.31 -0.78
C GLU A 68 5.62 25.00 0.02
N ASP A 69 4.81 24.03 -0.41
CA ASP A 69 4.67 22.76 0.28
C ASP A 69 5.87 21.82 0.01
N THR A 70 6.38 21.23 1.08
CA THR A 70 7.57 20.36 1.07
C THR A 70 7.25 18.88 1.30
N THR A 71 5.96 18.51 1.41
CA THR A 71 5.50 17.12 1.54
C THR A 71 6.04 16.28 0.38
N LEU A 72 5.92 16.82 -0.83
CA LEU A 72 6.39 16.21 -2.07
C LEU A 72 7.64 16.92 -2.59
N ASN A 73 8.62 16.14 -3.06
CA ASN A 73 9.74 16.68 -3.83
C ASN A 73 9.31 16.98 -5.28
N PRO A 74 10.11 17.70 -6.09
CA PRO A 74 9.75 18.05 -7.46
C PRO A 74 9.41 16.85 -8.36
N ASP A 75 10.08 15.72 -8.18
CA ASP A 75 9.84 14.50 -8.96
C ASP A 75 8.48 13.89 -8.61
N ALA A 76 8.14 13.82 -7.33
CA ALA A 76 6.84 13.34 -6.85
C ALA A 76 5.68 14.25 -7.28
N LYS A 77 5.87 15.58 -7.23
CA LYS A 77 4.89 16.52 -7.80
C LYS A 77 4.69 16.26 -9.29
N SER A 78 5.78 16.04 -10.03
CA SER A 78 5.72 15.77 -11.46
C SER A 78 5.01 14.44 -11.77
N ALA A 79 5.31 13.37 -11.03
CA ALA A 79 4.67 12.07 -11.19
C ALA A 79 3.16 12.11 -10.89
N ILE A 80 2.76 12.84 -9.83
CA ILE A 80 1.34 13.04 -9.51
C ILE A 80 0.65 13.89 -10.58
N ALA A 81 1.26 15.00 -11.01
CA ALA A 81 0.70 15.87 -12.04
C ALA A 81 0.49 15.15 -13.38
N PHE A 82 1.35 14.18 -13.70
CA PHE A 82 1.25 13.40 -14.92
C PHE A 82 -0.07 12.62 -15.01
N ASN A 83 -0.55 12.05 -13.89
CA ASN A 83 -1.79 11.28 -13.86
C ASN A 83 -2.47 11.36 -12.48
N VAL A 84 -3.04 12.53 -12.19
CA VAL A 84 -3.74 12.80 -10.93
C VAL A 84 -4.82 11.75 -10.61
N PRO A 85 -5.68 11.28 -11.55
CA PRO A 85 -6.64 10.22 -11.25
C PRO A 85 -5.98 8.94 -10.73
N LEU A 86 -4.88 8.49 -11.35
CA LEU A 86 -4.14 7.32 -10.90
C LEU A 86 -3.55 7.53 -9.50
N SER A 87 -3.05 8.73 -9.19
CA SER A 87 -2.58 9.06 -7.85
C SER A 87 -3.70 9.03 -6.80
N ASN A 88 -4.91 9.47 -7.16
CA ASN A 88 -6.05 9.36 -6.25
C ASN A 88 -6.41 7.89 -5.98
N ASP A 89 -6.40 7.05 -7.00
CA ASP A 89 -6.66 5.62 -6.87
C ASP A 89 -5.57 4.92 -6.06
N PHE A 90 -4.30 5.28 -6.29
CA PHE A 90 -3.18 4.81 -5.49
C PHE A 90 -3.38 5.05 -4.00
N TYR A 91 -3.74 6.28 -3.62
CA TYR A 91 -3.99 6.59 -2.21
C TYR A 91 -5.30 5.99 -1.67
N ARG A 92 -6.32 5.79 -2.52
CA ARG A 92 -7.51 5.05 -2.12
C ARG A 92 -7.14 3.64 -1.70
N GLU A 93 -6.35 2.94 -2.51
CA GLU A 93 -5.91 1.58 -2.17
C GLU A 93 -4.95 1.59 -0.98
N MET A 94 -4.03 2.55 -0.87
CA MET A 94 -3.13 2.66 0.30
C MET A 94 -3.88 2.81 1.63
N ILE A 95 -5.00 3.53 1.66
CA ILE A 95 -5.85 3.62 2.87
C ILE A 95 -6.47 2.27 3.22
N VAL A 96 -6.87 1.50 2.21
CA VAL A 96 -7.60 0.23 2.39
C VAL A 96 -6.65 -0.89 2.79
N VAL A 97 -5.55 -1.08 2.05
CA VAL A 97 -4.66 -2.23 2.22
C VAL A 97 -3.36 -1.90 2.95
N ASN A 98 -2.88 -0.65 2.86
CA ASN A 98 -1.64 -0.17 3.46
C ASN A 98 -0.43 -1.07 3.15
N SER A 99 -0.27 -1.43 1.88
CA SER A 99 0.73 -2.38 1.36
C SER A 99 1.09 -2.00 -0.06
N LEU A 100 2.34 -1.63 -0.32
CA LEU A 100 2.77 -1.16 -1.64
C LEU A 100 2.71 -2.25 -2.71
N ILE A 101 2.99 -3.51 -2.34
CA ILE A 101 2.86 -4.68 -3.22
C ILE A 101 1.40 -4.82 -3.69
N ASP A 102 0.46 -4.81 -2.74
CA ASP A 102 -0.96 -5.02 -3.03
C ASP A 102 -1.54 -3.85 -3.83
N VAL A 103 -1.21 -2.61 -3.45
CA VAL A 103 -1.64 -1.42 -4.21
C VAL A 103 -1.14 -1.48 -5.64
N THR A 104 0.15 -1.78 -5.85
CA THR A 104 0.73 -1.87 -7.19
C THR A 104 0.04 -2.95 -8.02
N LYS A 105 -0.18 -4.13 -7.43
CA LYS A 105 -0.90 -5.24 -8.07
C LYS A 105 -2.32 -4.82 -8.48
N VAL A 106 -3.10 -4.27 -7.55
CA VAL A 106 -4.50 -3.86 -7.80
C VAL A 106 -4.57 -2.83 -8.92
N LEU A 107 -3.73 -1.81 -8.89
CA LEU A 107 -3.74 -0.76 -9.92
C LEU A 107 -3.32 -1.29 -11.30
N ILE A 108 -2.38 -2.22 -11.38
CA ILE A 108 -2.01 -2.84 -12.66
C ILE A 108 -3.14 -3.72 -13.19
N GLU A 109 -3.83 -4.48 -12.33
CA GLU A 109 -4.98 -5.28 -12.74
C GLU A 109 -6.16 -4.41 -13.20
N GLU A 110 -6.38 -3.26 -12.55
CA GLU A 110 -7.42 -2.30 -12.94
C GLU A 110 -7.04 -1.52 -14.21
N TYR A 111 -5.76 -1.17 -14.35
CA TYR A 111 -5.23 -0.35 -15.43
C TYR A 111 -4.07 -1.02 -16.17
N PRO A 112 -4.29 -2.14 -16.89
CA PRO A 112 -3.22 -2.92 -17.52
C PRO A 112 -2.50 -2.15 -18.65
N ALA A 113 -3.13 -1.12 -19.22
CA ALA A 113 -2.49 -0.24 -20.19
C ALA A 113 -1.55 0.80 -19.57
N LYS A 114 -1.56 0.96 -18.24
CA LYS A 114 -0.83 1.99 -17.49
C LYS A 114 0.25 1.41 -16.58
N VAL A 115 0.68 0.17 -16.80
CA VAL A 115 1.64 -0.52 -15.92
C VAL A 115 2.90 0.31 -15.64
N ILE A 116 3.46 0.93 -16.68
CA ILE A 116 4.65 1.79 -16.54
C ILE A 116 4.36 2.99 -15.64
N GLU A 117 3.19 3.61 -15.78
CA GLU A 117 2.78 4.76 -14.96
C GLU A 117 2.58 4.37 -13.50
N VAL A 118 2.02 3.19 -13.24
CA VAL A 118 1.85 2.65 -11.87
C VAL A 118 3.22 2.42 -11.23
N ILE A 119 4.14 1.78 -11.95
CA ILE A 119 5.50 1.53 -11.46
C ILE A 119 6.23 2.85 -11.19
N THR A 120 6.19 3.78 -12.14
CA THR A 120 6.81 5.10 -11.98
C THR A 120 6.23 5.84 -10.78
N LEU A 121 4.91 5.88 -10.62
CA LEU A 121 4.28 6.55 -9.49
C LEU A 121 4.69 5.90 -8.15
N GLY A 122 4.64 4.57 -8.05
CA GLY A 122 5.02 3.86 -6.83
C GLY A 122 6.48 4.09 -6.44
N VAL A 123 7.40 4.01 -7.41
CA VAL A 123 8.84 4.21 -7.18
C VAL A 123 9.15 5.64 -6.78
N VAL A 124 8.54 6.64 -7.42
CA VAL A 124 8.79 8.05 -7.10
C VAL A 124 8.23 8.40 -5.71
N LEU A 125 7.10 7.82 -5.31
CA LEU A 125 6.51 8.05 -4.00
C LEU A 125 7.23 7.28 -2.88
N TYR A 126 7.76 6.10 -3.17
CA TYR A 126 8.45 5.24 -2.20
C TYR A 126 9.80 4.73 -2.74
N PRO A 127 10.78 5.62 -3.00
CA PRO A 127 12.05 5.24 -3.62
C PRO A 127 12.80 4.12 -2.88
N ASP A 128 12.82 4.13 -1.54
CA ASP A 128 13.54 3.10 -0.78
C ASP A 128 12.82 1.74 -0.78
N PHE A 129 11.56 1.70 -1.25
CA PHE A 129 10.73 0.50 -1.36
C PHE A 129 10.42 0.16 -2.83
N ALA A 130 11.26 0.60 -3.77
CA ALA A 130 11.10 0.33 -5.19
C ALA A 130 11.01 -1.18 -5.53
N GLN A 131 11.68 -2.04 -4.74
CA GLN A 131 11.57 -3.49 -4.91
C GLN A 131 10.12 -3.99 -4.69
N GLU A 132 9.37 -3.40 -3.76
CA GLU A 132 7.99 -3.82 -3.50
C GLU A 132 7.02 -3.44 -4.61
N VAL A 133 7.32 -2.34 -5.31
CA VAL A 133 6.62 -1.98 -6.55
C VAL A 133 6.90 -3.02 -7.64
N LEU A 134 8.15 -3.45 -7.78
CA LEU A 134 8.53 -4.47 -8.76
C LEU A 134 7.90 -5.83 -8.44
N ASP A 135 7.90 -6.23 -7.18
CA ASP A 135 7.29 -7.49 -6.74
C ASP A 135 5.77 -7.47 -6.93
N GLY A 136 5.10 -6.36 -6.61
CA GLY A 136 3.68 -6.15 -6.92
C GLY A 136 3.38 -6.23 -8.42
N ALA A 137 4.21 -5.63 -9.26
CA ALA A 137 4.08 -5.71 -10.71
C ALA A 137 4.29 -7.14 -11.24
N ALA A 138 5.27 -7.86 -10.71
CA ALA A 138 5.59 -9.23 -11.12
C ALA A 138 4.43 -10.21 -10.87
N LEU A 139 3.67 -10.02 -9.78
CA LEU A 139 2.50 -10.86 -9.45
C LEU A 139 1.39 -10.81 -10.50
N THR A 140 1.33 -9.76 -11.31
CA THR A 140 0.26 -9.57 -12.30
C THR A 140 0.51 -10.27 -13.62
N GLY A 141 1.79 -10.53 -13.95
CA GLY A 141 2.20 -11.00 -15.27
C GLY A 141 1.92 -10.01 -16.42
N ALA A 142 1.51 -8.77 -16.14
CA ALA A 142 1.19 -7.76 -17.16
C ALA A 142 2.44 -7.13 -17.80
N ILE A 143 3.60 -7.27 -17.15
CA ILE A 143 4.91 -6.77 -17.61
C ILE A 143 5.99 -7.80 -17.28
N THR A 144 7.03 -7.88 -18.12
CA THR A 144 8.18 -8.74 -17.80
C THR A 144 9.01 -8.12 -16.68
N PRO A 145 9.65 -8.91 -15.80
CA PRO A 145 10.50 -8.39 -14.73
C PRO A 145 11.59 -7.44 -15.23
N GLU A 146 12.16 -7.69 -16.40
CA GLU A 146 13.20 -6.85 -17.00
C GLU A 146 12.65 -5.48 -17.40
N ASN A 147 11.45 -5.45 -18.02
CA ASN A 147 10.81 -4.20 -18.41
C ASN A 147 10.33 -3.41 -17.18
N ALA A 148 9.85 -4.10 -16.15
CA ALA A 148 9.49 -3.48 -14.88
C ALA A 148 10.72 -2.85 -14.20
N LEU A 149 11.85 -3.56 -14.15
CA LEU A 149 13.11 -3.03 -13.63
C LEU A 149 13.56 -1.79 -14.41
N VAL A 150 13.51 -1.83 -15.75
CA VAL A 150 13.84 -0.67 -16.59
C VAL A 150 12.95 0.53 -16.25
N ALA A 151 11.65 0.33 -16.09
CA ALA A 151 10.72 1.38 -15.70
C ALA A 151 11.03 1.96 -14.30
N ALA A 152 11.36 1.11 -13.34
CA ALA A 152 11.75 1.54 -11.99
C ALA A 152 13.06 2.35 -12.00
N LEU A 153 14.08 1.90 -12.74
CA LEU A 153 15.34 2.64 -12.87
C LEU A 153 15.14 3.98 -13.58
N GLN A 154 14.28 4.04 -14.59
CA GLN A 154 13.91 5.31 -15.25
C GLN A 154 13.13 6.25 -14.32
N ALA A 155 12.39 5.70 -13.36
CA ALA A 155 11.68 6.44 -12.33
C ALA A 155 12.60 6.89 -11.16
N GLY A 156 13.88 6.52 -11.18
CA GLY A 156 14.86 6.94 -10.19
C GLY A 156 15.13 5.93 -9.06
N ALA A 157 14.71 4.67 -9.19
CA ALA A 157 15.07 3.64 -8.23
C ALA A 157 16.60 3.47 -8.11
N ASP A 158 17.08 3.28 -6.89
CA ASP A 158 18.50 2.98 -6.65
C ASP A 158 18.82 1.55 -7.14
N PRO A 159 19.72 1.37 -8.12
CA PRO A 159 20.06 0.06 -8.67
C PRO A 159 20.69 -0.90 -7.66
N SER A 160 21.16 -0.42 -6.51
CA SER A 160 21.66 -1.25 -5.42
C SER A 160 20.56 -1.85 -4.55
N LEU A 161 19.34 -1.31 -4.62
CA LEU A 161 18.18 -1.73 -3.83
C LEU A 161 17.16 -2.55 -4.63
N VAL A 162 17.29 -2.60 -5.96
CA VAL A 162 16.36 -3.33 -6.84
C VAL A 162 17.04 -4.45 -7.61
N SER A 163 16.32 -5.56 -7.80
CA SER A 163 16.78 -6.68 -8.61
C SER A 163 15.62 -7.41 -9.31
N THR A 164 15.90 -8.06 -10.43
CA THR A 164 14.93 -8.95 -11.10
C THR A 164 14.80 -10.32 -10.42
N ALA A 165 15.51 -10.55 -9.31
CA ALA A 165 15.66 -11.89 -8.73
C ALA A 165 14.51 -12.26 -7.78
N THR A 166 13.31 -12.47 -8.31
CA THR A 166 12.22 -13.16 -7.59
C THR A 166 11.70 -14.38 -8.36
N ALA A 167 12.64 -15.28 -8.70
CA ALA A 167 12.37 -16.71 -8.89
C ALA A 167 12.73 -17.54 -7.65
N ALA A 168 13.06 -16.90 -6.52
CA ALA A 168 13.03 -17.54 -5.22
C ALA A 168 11.59 -17.42 -4.71
N GLY A 169 10.86 -18.53 -4.74
CA GLY A 169 9.42 -18.57 -4.55
C GLY A 169 8.93 -17.76 -3.37
N VAL A 170 7.70 -17.25 -3.50
CA VAL A 170 6.83 -16.85 -2.41
C VAL A 170 7.06 -17.78 -1.22
N ILE A 171 7.90 -17.36 -0.27
CA ILE A 171 7.83 -17.92 1.07
C ILE A 171 6.57 -17.29 1.62
N SER A 172 5.49 -18.06 1.53
CA SER A 172 4.24 -17.85 2.25
C SER A 172 4.59 -17.42 3.68
N THR A 173 4.48 -16.13 3.97
CA THR A 173 4.51 -15.60 5.32
C THR A 173 3.22 -16.02 6.01
N GLY A 174 3.25 -17.22 6.57
CA GLY A 174 2.25 -17.74 7.50
C GLY A 174 1.11 -18.53 6.85
N PRO A 175 0.64 -19.61 7.50
CA PRO A 175 -0.49 -20.38 7.03
C PRO A 175 -1.78 -19.59 7.30
N ILE A 176 -2.46 -19.14 6.24
CA ILE A 176 -3.91 -19.04 6.34
C ILE A 176 -4.43 -20.46 6.58
N SER A 177 -4.92 -20.73 7.80
CA SER A 177 -5.64 -21.98 8.07
C SER A 177 -6.82 -22.07 7.11
N PRO A 178 -6.85 -23.02 6.17
CA PRO A 178 -8.04 -23.22 5.37
C PRO A 178 -9.05 -23.88 6.29
N VAL A 179 -10.15 -23.18 6.57
CA VAL A 179 -11.35 -23.83 7.06
C VAL A 179 -11.85 -24.74 5.95
N GLY A 180 -11.53 -26.03 6.06
CA GLY A 180 -12.44 -27.09 5.65
C GLY A 180 -12.22 -27.76 4.29
N ILE A 181 -11.72 -29.00 4.39
CA ILE A 181 -12.12 -30.23 3.68
C ILE A 181 -11.90 -30.39 2.17
N GLY A 182 -10.87 -31.20 1.84
CA GLY A 182 -11.02 -32.31 0.89
C GLY A 182 -10.00 -32.41 -0.26
N ILE A 183 -9.32 -33.58 -0.32
CA ILE A 183 -8.81 -34.33 -1.51
C ILE A 183 -7.87 -33.58 -2.50
N GLY A 184 -6.63 -33.97 -2.82
CA GLY A 184 -5.82 -35.18 -2.67
C GLY A 184 -4.77 -35.22 -3.82
N ALA A 185 -3.63 -35.89 -3.58
CA ALA A 185 -2.52 -36.23 -4.52
C ALA A 185 -1.55 -35.10 -4.93
N GLY A 186 -0.22 -35.25 -5.01
CA GLY A 186 0.68 -36.41 -4.89
C GLY A 186 1.95 -36.17 -5.75
N GLY A 187 3.13 -36.58 -5.27
CA GLY A 187 4.40 -36.68 -6.04
C GLY A 187 5.55 -35.87 -5.41
N ALA A 188 6.44 -36.45 -4.58
CA ALA A 188 7.67 -37.22 -4.93
C ALA A 188 8.67 -36.37 -5.74
N GLY A 189 9.96 -36.21 -5.41
CA GLY A 189 10.87 -36.87 -4.47
C GLY A 189 12.30 -36.77 -5.05
N GLY A 190 13.34 -36.76 -4.20
CA GLY A 190 14.76 -36.88 -4.56
C GLY A 190 15.58 -35.64 -4.18
N GLY A 191 16.48 -35.62 -3.20
CA GLY A 191 17.18 -36.71 -2.52
C GLY A 191 18.55 -36.97 -3.14
N ASP A 192 19.45 -36.00 -3.09
CA ASP A 192 20.89 -36.19 -3.35
C ASP A 192 21.68 -35.66 -2.14
N THR A 193 22.25 -36.59 -1.36
CA THR A 193 23.24 -36.28 -0.32
C THR A 193 24.53 -36.96 -0.71
N THR A 194 25.38 -36.23 -1.45
CA THR A 194 26.73 -36.67 -1.79
C THR A 194 27.58 -36.84 -0.54
N VAL A 195 27.80 -38.11 -0.15
CA VAL A 195 28.87 -38.51 0.77
C VAL A 195 29.83 -39.39 -0.02
N SER A 196 31.08 -38.94 -0.15
CA SER A 196 32.23 -39.81 -0.37
C SER A 196 33.48 -39.10 0.16
N SER A 197 33.97 -39.58 1.29
CA SER A 197 35.35 -39.43 1.72
C SER A 197 36.10 -40.68 1.28
N ASN A 198 37.27 -40.51 0.66
CA ASN A 198 38.28 -41.54 0.45
C ASN A 198 39.57 -41.08 1.11
#